data_AF-X8AGZ9-F1
#
_entry.id   AF-X8AGZ9-F1
#
_cell.length_a   1.000
_cell.length_b   1.000
_cell.length_c   1.000
_cell.angle_alpha   90.00
_cell.angle_beta   90.00
_cell.angle_gamma   90.00
#
_symmetry.space_group_name_H-M   'P 1'
#
loop_
_entity.id
_entity.type
_entity.pdbx_description
1 polymer ?
#
loop_
_entity_poly.entity_id
_entity_poly.type
_entity_poly.pdbx_seq_one_letter_code
_entity_poly.pdbx_strand_id
1 'polypeptide(L)'
;MTRLRDDLCPDWPQPAQPGGSYRIEITGEPSYAVDICLSSRRGDHNHAGLVATAMRIVNAIPAVVAAPAGIRTTLDLPLVTGRGLYAPG
;
A
#
# COMPACT_ATOMS: atom_id res chain seq x y z
N MET A 1 1.58 -0.51 13.36
CA MET A 1 2.58 -1.26 14.15
C MET A 1 2.80 -2.61 13.48
N THR A 2 4.03 -3.13 13.48
CA THR A 2 4.33 -4.46 12.93
C THR A 2 4.64 -5.41 14.07
N ARG A 3 4.02 -6.60 14.05
CA ARG A 3 4.21 -7.64 15.06
C ARG A 3 4.47 -8.97 14.35
N LEU A 4 5.34 -9.79 14.93
CA LEU A 4 5.73 -11.08 14.33
C LEU A 4 4.70 -12.20 14.58
N ARG A 5 4.00 -12.16 15.71
CA ARG A 5 2.98 -13.14 16.13
C ARG A 5 1.88 -12.47 16.93
N ASP A 6 0.66 -12.97 16.86
CA ASP A 6 -0.51 -12.34 17.46
C ASP A 6 -0.46 -12.22 18.99
N ASP A 7 0.31 -13.08 19.67
CA ASP A 7 0.42 -13.14 21.12
C ASP A 7 1.33 -12.05 21.73
N LEU A 8 2.18 -11.41 20.92
CA LEU A 8 3.11 -10.40 21.40
C LEU A 8 2.40 -9.07 21.64
N CYS A 9 2.80 -8.29 22.66
CA CYS A 9 2.28 -6.94 22.91
C CYS A 9 0.74 -6.79 22.73
N PRO A 10 -0.08 -7.59 23.43
CA PRO A 10 -1.54 -7.66 23.19
C PRO A 10 -2.26 -6.32 23.46
N ASP A 11 -1.64 -5.45 24.23
CA ASP A 11 -2.05 -4.10 24.60
C ASP A 11 -1.91 -3.07 23.45
N TRP A 12 -1.13 -3.38 22.41
CA TRP A 12 -1.01 -2.47 21.26
C TRP A 12 -2.27 -2.45 20.40
N PRO A 13 -2.49 -1.37 19.63
CA PRO A 13 -3.60 -1.30 18.68
C PRO A 13 -3.62 -2.52 17.75
N GLN A 14 -4.77 -3.17 17.69
CA GLN A 14 -4.97 -4.36 16.87
C GLN A 14 -5.37 -3.97 15.43
N PRO A 15 -4.97 -4.76 14.43
CA PRO A 15 -5.30 -4.49 13.03
C PRO A 15 -6.80 -4.64 12.79
N ALA A 16 -7.33 -3.95 11.77
CA ALA A 16 -8.75 -4.01 11.43
C ALA A 16 -9.17 -5.33 10.74
N GLN A 17 -8.21 -6.19 10.36
CA GLN A 17 -8.48 -7.52 9.80
C GLN A 17 -7.45 -8.55 10.31
N PRO A 18 -7.81 -9.86 10.33
CA PRO A 18 -6.85 -10.93 10.55
C PRO A 18 -5.70 -10.90 9.54
N GLY A 19 -4.48 -11.19 10.00
CA GLY A 19 -3.27 -11.12 9.17
C GLY A 19 -2.67 -9.72 8.99
N GLY A 20 -3.39 -8.66 9.42
CA GLY A 20 -2.86 -7.30 9.48
C GLY A 20 -3.52 -6.32 8.51
N SER A 21 -3.42 -5.04 8.83
CA SER A 21 -3.88 -3.90 8.01
C SER A 21 -2.80 -2.81 7.98
N TYR A 22 -2.92 -1.87 7.04
CA TYR A 22 -2.17 -0.62 7.08
C TYR A 22 -3.06 0.48 7.65
N ARG A 23 -2.76 0.92 8.87
CA ARG A 23 -3.49 2.00 9.55
C ARG A 23 -2.79 3.35 9.36
N ILE A 24 -3.56 4.36 9.03
CA ILE A 24 -3.15 5.77 8.94
C ILE A 24 -4.08 6.58 9.84
N GLU A 25 -3.49 7.30 10.79
CA GLU A 25 -4.20 8.20 11.70
C GLU A 25 -3.62 9.61 11.51
N ILE A 26 -4.48 10.57 11.19
CA ILE A 26 -4.15 12.00 11.06
C ILE A 26 -4.97 12.74 12.11
N THR A 27 -4.30 13.26 13.13
CA THR A 27 -4.94 14.03 14.20
C THR A 27 -4.87 15.52 13.87
N GLY A 28 -6.02 16.18 13.88
CA GLY A 28 -6.16 17.60 13.57
C GLY A 28 -7.62 18.01 13.40
N GLU A 29 -7.86 19.08 12.64
CA GLU A 29 -9.20 19.50 12.24
C GLU A 29 -9.23 19.69 10.71
N PRO A 30 -9.89 18.77 9.96
CA PRO A 30 -10.51 17.53 10.43
C PRO A 30 -9.48 16.44 10.77
N SER A 31 -9.88 15.52 11.64
CA SER A 31 -9.14 14.28 11.91
C SER A 31 -9.57 13.15 10.97
N TYR A 32 -8.63 12.25 10.63
CA TYR A 32 -8.89 11.08 9.78
C TYR A 32 -8.33 9.81 10.42
N ALA A 33 -9.09 8.71 10.31
CA ALA A 33 -8.62 7.37 10.60
C ALA A 33 -8.95 6.47 9.40
N VAL A 34 -7.93 5.80 8.87
CA VAL A 34 -8.05 4.94 7.69
C VAL A 34 -7.36 3.61 7.96
N ASP A 35 -8.09 2.51 7.75
CA ASP A 35 -7.53 1.16 7.71
C ASP A 35 -7.61 0.61 6.29
N ILE A 36 -6.46 0.20 5.75
CA ILE A 36 -6.37 -0.46 4.45
C ILE A 36 -6.19 -1.96 4.67
N CYS A 37 -7.24 -2.69 4.31
CA CYS A 37 -7.39 -4.13 4.46
C CYS A 37 -7.24 -4.81 3.10
N LEU A 38 -6.01 -5.23 2.76
CA LEU A 38 -5.74 -5.87 1.48
C LEU A 38 -6.24 -7.32 1.48
N SER A 39 -6.92 -7.70 0.41
CA SER A 39 -7.42 -9.06 0.20
C SER A 39 -7.33 -9.45 -1.28
N SER A 40 -7.29 -10.74 -1.56
CA SER A 40 -7.25 -11.29 -2.91
C SER A 40 -8.11 -12.54 -3.00
N ARG A 41 -8.68 -12.81 -4.18
CA ARG A 41 -9.33 -14.11 -4.45
C ARG A 41 -8.33 -15.22 -4.75
N ARG A 42 -7.06 -14.87 -4.97
CA ARG A 42 -5.97 -15.78 -5.35
C ARG A 42 -4.99 -16.06 -4.21
N GLY A 43 -5.24 -15.53 -3.03
CA GLY A 43 -4.36 -15.64 -1.87
C GLY A 43 -4.82 -14.76 -0.73
N ASP A 44 -4.01 -14.65 0.30
CA ASP A 44 -4.30 -13.86 1.50
C ASP A 44 -3.92 -12.36 1.34
N HIS A 45 -3.92 -11.65 2.46
CA HIS A 45 -3.49 -10.25 2.53
C HIS A 45 -2.04 -10.05 2.08
N ASN A 46 -1.15 -11.02 2.31
CA ASN A 46 0.25 -10.94 1.93
C ASN A 46 0.40 -11.05 0.41
N HIS A 47 -0.31 -12.00 -0.21
CA HIS A 47 -0.42 -12.05 -1.67
C HIS A 47 -0.95 -10.74 -2.25
N ALA A 48 -2.03 -10.19 -1.68
CA ALA A 48 -2.60 -8.93 -2.11
C ALA A 48 -1.60 -7.76 -1.96
N GLY A 49 -0.85 -7.72 -0.86
CA GLY A 49 0.23 -6.76 -0.60
C GLY A 49 1.34 -6.83 -1.64
N LEU A 50 1.86 -8.03 -1.93
CA LEU A 50 2.89 -8.24 -2.95
C LEU A 50 2.43 -7.76 -4.34
N VAL A 51 1.19 -8.07 -4.72
CA VAL A 51 0.61 -7.59 -5.97
C VAL A 51 0.51 -6.07 -5.98
N ALA A 52 0.01 -5.45 -4.90
CA ALA A 52 -0.09 -4.00 -4.79
C ALA A 52 1.28 -3.30 -4.90
N THR A 53 2.31 -3.84 -4.25
CA THR A 53 3.69 -3.36 -4.35
C THR A 53 4.20 -3.44 -5.78
N ALA A 54 4.04 -4.59 -6.44
CA ALA A 54 4.45 -4.77 -7.84
C ALA A 54 3.71 -3.81 -8.77
N MET A 55 2.39 -3.65 -8.61
CA MET A 55 1.60 -2.70 -9.40
C MET A 55 2.09 -1.26 -9.22
N ARG A 56 2.44 -0.85 -7.99
CA ARG A 56 2.96 0.50 -7.73
C ARG A 56 4.27 0.78 -8.47
N ILE A 57 5.12 -0.23 -8.63
CA ILE A 57 6.41 -0.13 -9.34
C ILE A 57 6.15 -0.09 -10.86
N VAL A 58 5.41 -1.05 -11.41
CA VAL A 58 5.16 -1.15 -12.86
C VAL A 58 4.44 0.10 -13.38
N ASN A 59 3.41 0.56 -12.66
CA ASN A 59 2.64 1.74 -13.06
C ASN A 59 3.46 3.04 -12.94
N ALA A 60 4.60 3.04 -12.22
CA ALA A 60 5.49 4.19 -12.12
C ALA A 60 6.47 4.32 -13.29
N ILE A 61 6.70 3.23 -14.07
CA ILE A 61 7.71 3.19 -15.13
C ILE A 61 7.58 4.37 -16.11
N PRO A 62 6.40 4.70 -16.68
CA PRO A 62 6.29 5.80 -17.61
C PRO A 62 6.69 7.16 -17.00
N ALA A 63 6.32 7.39 -15.74
CA ALA A 63 6.65 8.61 -15.03
C ALA A 63 8.15 8.72 -14.72
N VAL A 64 8.80 7.60 -14.39
CA VAL A 64 10.26 7.55 -14.16
C VAL A 64 11.02 7.79 -15.47
N VAL A 65 10.60 7.18 -16.57
CA VAL A 65 11.23 7.37 -17.89
C VAL A 65 11.13 8.83 -18.37
N ALA A 66 10.01 9.50 -18.09
CA ALA A 66 9.80 10.90 -18.45
C ALA A 66 10.48 11.90 -17.49
N ALA A 67 10.97 11.45 -16.33
CA ALA A 67 11.58 12.35 -15.34
C ALA A 67 13.00 12.78 -15.75
N PRO A 68 13.47 13.98 -15.34
CA PRO A 68 14.86 14.36 -15.58
C PRO A 68 15.81 13.44 -14.82
N ALA A 69 17.02 13.23 -15.36
CA ALA A 69 18.05 12.38 -14.77
C ALA A 69 18.35 12.73 -13.30
N GLY A 70 18.79 11.72 -12.54
CA GLY A 70 19.08 11.82 -11.10
C GLY A 70 18.21 10.91 -10.24
N ILE A 71 18.49 10.85 -8.94
CA ILE A 71 17.67 10.11 -7.98
C ILE A 71 16.35 10.84 -7.79
N ARG A 72 15.23 10.13 -7.93
CA ARG A 72 13.86 10.63 -7.72
C ARG A 72 13.18 9.86 -6.61
N THR A 73 12.35 10.56 -5.84
CA THR A 73 11.48 9.98 -4.82
C THR A 73 10.04 9.91 -5.32
N THR A 74 9.17 9.22 -4.59
CA THR A 74 7.74 9.18 -4.92
C THR A 74 7.04 10.54 -4.80
N LEU A 75 7.64 11.51 -4.11
CA LEU A 75 7.11 12.87 -4.00
C LEU A 75 7.46 13.74 -5.22
N ASP A 76 8.51 13.37 -5.97
CA ASP A 76 8.94 14.07 -7.18
C ASP A 76 8.16 13.63 -8.43
N LEU A 77 7.39 12.54 -8.32
CA LEU A 77 6.63 11.92 -9.40
C LEU A 77 5.14 12.21 -9.24
N PRO A 78 4.36 12.21 -10.33
CA PRO A 78 2.90 12.30 -10.23
C PRO A 78 2.32 11.13 -9.42
N LEU A 79 1.13 11.32 -8.86
CA LEU A 79 0.40 10.25 -8.18
C LEU A 79 0.18 9.10 -9.17
N VAL A 80 0.85 7.98 -8.92
CA VAL A 80 0.77 6.79 -9.77
C VAL A 80 -0.57 6.11 -9.52
N THR A 81 -1.40 6.11 -10.56
CA THR A 81 -2.71 5.47 -10.58
C THR A 81 -2.68 4.25 -11.51
N GLY A 82 -3.65 3.35 -11.38
CA GLY A 82 -3.75 2.15 -12.24
C GLY A 82 -4.29 2.40 -13.65
N ARG A 83 -3.97 3.53 -14.29
CA ARG A 83 -4.41 3.79 -15.68
C ARG A 83 -3.67 2.86 -16.64
N GLY A 84 -4.41 2.22 -17.55
CA GLY A 84 -3.85 1.28 -18.52
C GLY A 84 -3.91 -0.19 -18.10
N LEU A 85 -4.80 -0.57 -17.18
CA LEU A 85 -5.08 -1.96 -16.82
C LEU A 85 -5.36 -2.79 -18.08
N TYR A 86 -4.38 -3.61 -18.48
CA TYR A 86 -4.57 -4.66 -19.46
C TYR A 86 -5.31 -5.81 -18.78
N ALA A 87 -6.56 -6.02 -19.19
CA ALA A 87 -7.26 -7.27 -18.92
C ALA A 87 -6.89 -8.25 -20.05
N PRO A 88 -6.32 -9.43 -19.74
CA PRO A 88 -6.25 -10.49 -20.74
C PRO A 88 -7.69 -10.89 -21.08
N GLY A 89 -8.00 -10.84 -22.38
CA GLY A 89 -9.23 -11.41 -22.95
C GLY A 89 -9.18 -12.93 -23.00
#